data_AF-A0A843LXR1-F1
#
_entry.id   AF-A0A843LXR1-F1
#
_cell.length_a   1.000
_cell.length_b   1.000
_cell.length_c   1.000
_cell.angle_alpha   90.00
_cell.angle_beta   90.00
_cell.angle_gamma   90.00
#
_symmetry.space_group_name_H-M   'P 1'
#
loop_
_entity.id
_entity.type
_entity.pdbx_description
1 polymer ?
#
loop_
_entity_poly.entity_id
_entity_poly.type
_entity_poly.pdbx_seq_one_letter_code
_entity_poly.pdbx_strand_id
1 'polypeptide(L)'
;FMNIIGYQGSTVDSLQLFLGAGLTSINQYINTGSGILLANVRQIPGAAEERSQILIQEMQACGFRFPLMMGKGRIFNLLTDPHRISLVSYSGMNSIGGAVEAGYKLKTEIGAGTIPFSRVVDR
;
A
#
# COMPACT_ATOMS: atom_id res chain seq x y z
N PHE A 1 -7.92 -7.82 -4.44
CA PHE A 1 -6.80 -7.66 -5.36
C PHE A 1 -7.23 -8.17 -6.71
N MET A 2 -7.09 -7.34 -7.74
CA MET A 2 -7.29 -7.74 -9.14
C MET A 2 -6.04 -8.45 -9.68
N ASN A 3 -4.86 -7.90 -9.37
CA ASN A 3 -3.57 -8.48 -9.67
C ASN A 3 -2.70 -8.46 -8.40
N ILE A 4 -1.82 -9.46 -8.27
CA ILE A 4 -0.84 -9.53 -7.19
C ILE A 4 0.45 -10.16 -7.71
N ILE A 5 1.58 -9.59 -7.29
CA ILE A 5 2.91 -10.17 -7.51
C ILE A 5 3.54 -10.32 -6.14
N GLY A 6 3.93 -11.55 -5.81
CA GLY A 6 4.68 -11.83 -4.59
C GLY A 6 6.10 -11.28 -4.72
N TYR A 7 6.60 -10.62 -3.67
CA TYR A 7 7.98 -10.15 -3.64
C TYR A 7 9.01 -11.29 -3.51
N GLN A 8 8.60 -12.47 -3.02
CA GLN A 8 9.48 -13.65 -2.96
C GLN A 8 9.84 -14.10 -4.37
N GLY A 9 11.11 -13.93 -4.75
CA GLY A 9 11.63 -14.36 -6.06
C GLY A 9 11.52 -13.33 -7.18
N SER A 10 11.16 -12.07 -6.88
CA SER A 10 11.16 -10.98 -7.87
C SER A 10 12.21 -9.92 -7.52
N THR A 11 13.02 -9.51 -8.51
CA THR A 11 13.87 -8.33 -8.44
C THR A 11 13.15 -7.06 -8.91
N VAL A 12 11.93 -7.22 -9.46
CA VAL A 12 11.12 -6.14 -10.02
C VAL A 12 10.16 -5.61 -8.96
N ASP A 13 10.11 -4.28 -8.84
CA ASP A 13 9.08 -3.58 -8.05
C ASP A 13 7.72 -3.72 -8.76
N SER A 14 6.84 -4.52 -8.18
CA SER A 14 5.51 -4.81 -8.71
C SER A 14 4.64 -3.56 -8.85
N LEU A 15 4.82 -2.56 -7.99
CA LEU A 15 4.01 -1.35 -8.00
C LEU A 15 4.40 -0.44 -9.17
N GLN A 16 5.70 -0.32 -9.45
CA GLN A 16 6.18 0.38 -10.65
C GLN A 16 5.73 -0.33 -11.92
N LEU A 17 5.74 -1.67 -11.92
CA LEU A 17 5.26 -2.46 -13.05
C LEU A 17 3.77 -2.21 -13.32
N PHE A 18 2.92 -2.28 -12.29
CA PHE A 18 1.48 -2.02 -12.45
C PHE A 18 1.19 -0.59 -12.92
N LEU A 19 1.92 0.39 -12.40
CA LEU A 19 1.78 1.77 -12.83
C LEU A 19 2.23 1.97 -14.28
N GLY A 20 3.41 1.44 -14.65
CA GLY A 20 3.94 1.52 -16.00
C GLY A 20 3.11 0.78 -17.05
N ALA A 21 2.39 -0.27 -16.63
CA ALA A 21 1.44 -0.99 -17.46
C ALA A 21 0.07 -0.30 -17.60
N GLY A 22 -0.14 0.84 -16.94
CA GLY A 22 -1.41 1.59 -17.01
C GLY A 22 -2.57 0.85 -16.35
N LEU A 23 -2.31 0.02 -15.33
CA LEU A 23 -3.33 -0.81 -14.67
C LEU A 23 -4.05 -0.10 -13.50
N THR A 24 -3.83 1.20 -13.34
CA THR A 24 -4.42 2.00 -12.27
C THR A 24 -5.50 2.95 -12.81
N SER A 25 -6.45 3.33 -11.95
CA SER A 25 -7.40 4.41 -12.23
C SER A 25 -7.60 5.27 -10.97
N ILE A 26 -6.49 5.80 -10.48
CA ILE A 26 -6.38 6.57 -9.23
C ILE A 26 -7.19 7.86 -9.31
N ASN A 27 -7.09 8.62 -10.41
CA ASN A 27 -7.84 9.87 -10.56
C ASN A 27 -9.35 9.61 -10.65
N GLN A 28 -9.76 8.50 -11.28
CA GLN A 28 -11.16 8.08 -11.28
C GLN A 28 -11.64 7.77 -9.86
N TYR A 29 -10.84 7.04 -9.08
CA TYR A 29 -11.16 6.73 -7.70
C TYR A 29 -11.32 7.99 -6.85
N ILE A 30 -10.43 8.97 -6.99
CA ILE A 30 -10.51 10.24 -6.26
C ILE A 30 -11.81 10.98 -6.56
N ASN A 31 -12.23 10.99 -7.83
CA ASN A 31 -13.42 11.74 -8.27
C ASN A 31 -14.75 11.02 -8.02
N THR A 32 -14.75 9.68 -8.02
CA THR A 32 -16.00 8.89 -8.04
C THR A 32 -16.14 7.91 -6.88
N GLY A 33 -15.08 7.69 -6.11
CA GLY A 33 -14.99 6.64 -5.10
C GLY A 33 -14.76 5.24 -5.66
N SER A 34 -14.66 5.09 -6.99
CA SER A 34 -14.47 3.81 -7.67
C SER A 34 -13.30 3.85 -8.65
N GLY A 35 -12.40 2.88 -8.55
CA GLY A 35 -11.22 2.78 -9.40
C GLY A 35 -10.21 1.76 -8.86
N ILE A 36 -9.07 1.67 -9.54
CA ILE A 36 -8.00 0.72 -9.23
C ILE A 36 -6.83 1.46 -8.59
N LEU A 37 -6.52 1.09 -7.35
CA LEU A 37 -5.43 1.64 -6.57
C LEU A 37 -4.33 0.60 -6.32
N LEU A 38 -3.12 1.10 -6.11
CA LEU A 38 -1.99 0.32 -5.67
C LEU A 38 -2.07 0.07 -4.16
N ALA A 39 -1.90 -1.17 -3.75
CA ALA A 39 -1.91 -1.57 -2.35
C ALA A 39 -0.89 -2.67 -2.08
N ASN A 40 -0.36 -2.68 -0.86
CA ASN A 40 0.53 -3.70 -0.35
C ASN A 40 -0.21 -4.59 0.64
N VAL A 41 0.11 -5.87 0.64
CA VAL A 41 -0.25 -6.81 1.71
C VAL A 41 1.01 -7.29 2.40
N ARG A 42 1.03 -7.22 3.73
CA ARG A 42 2.08 -7.79 4.58
C ARG A 42 1.46 -8.76 5.55
N GLN A 43 2.23 -9.76 5.97
CA GLN A 43 1.77 -10.75 6.94
C GLN A 43 2.64 -10.74 8.18
N ILE A 44 2.00 -10.69 9.34
CA ILE A 44 2.62 -10.83 10.65
C ILE A 44 2.25 -12.19 11.26
N PRO A 45 3.06 -12.74 12.19
CA PRO A 45 2.68 -13.93 12.94
C PRO A 45 1.36 -13.70 13.70
N GLY A 46 0.50 -14.73 13.77
CA GLY A 46 -0.76 -14.65 14.50
C GLY A 46 -0.59 -14.30 15.98
N ALA A 47 0.50 -14.75 16.61
CA ALA A 47 0.83 -14.42 18.00
C ALA A 47 1.08 -12.92 18.24
N ALA A 48 1.34 -12.13 17.19
CA ALA A 48 1.56 -10.69 17.29
C ALA A 48 0.27 -9.86 17.13
N GLU A 49 -0.90 -10.49 17.03
CA GLU A 49 -2.19 -9.83 16.76
C GLU A 49 -2.48 -8.67 17.71
N GLU A 50 -2.58 -8.98 19.01
CA GLU A 50 -2.98 -8.05 20.05
C GLU A 50 -2.01 -6.87 20.14
N ARG A 51 -0.71 -7.17 20.18
CA ARG A 51 0.34 -6.15 20.20
C ARG A 51 0.28 -5.25 18.95
N SER A 52 0.02 -5.84 17.78
CA SER A 52 -0.08 -5.07 16.54
C SER A 52 -1.32 -4.17 16.54
N GLN A 53 -2.44 -4.65 17.11
CA GLN A 53 -3.67 -3.87 17.21
C GLN A 53 -3.49 -2.63 18.08
N ILE A 54 -2.76 -2.73 19.20
CA ILE A 54 -2.43 -1.59 20.07
C ILE A 54 -1.58 -0.57 19.31
N LEU A 55 -0.50 -1.01 18.67
CA LEU A 55 0.37 -0.13 17.88
C LEU A 55 -0.38 0.55 16.73
N ILE A 56 -1.28 -0.17 16.06
CA ILE A 56 -2.14 0.39 15.01
C ILE A 56 -3.03 1.51 15.57
N GLN A 57 -3.62 1.32 16.76
CA GLN A 57 -4.44 2.36 17.39
C GLN A 57 -3.61 3.60 17.74
N GLU A 58 -2.40 3.43 18.27
CA GLU A 58 -1.48 4.55 18.56
C GLU A 58 -1.07 5.29 17.28
N MET A 59 -0.77 4.55 16.20
CA MET A 59 -0.50 5.14 14.89
C MET A 59 -1.72 5.93 14.37
N GLN A 60 -2.92 5.39 14.49
CA GLN A 60 -4.15 6.07 14.06
C GLN A 60 -4.42 7.32 14.91
N ALA A 61 -4.16 7.29 16.22
CA ALA A 61 -4.23 8.46 17.09
C ALA A 61 -3.24 9.56 16.69
N CYS A 62 -2.10 9.18 16.09
CA CYS A 62 -1.14 10.11 15.50
C CYS A 62 -1.51 10.58 14.08
N GLY A 63 -2.67 10.18 13.53
CA GLY A 63 -3.17 10.59 12.22
C GLY A 63 -2.79 9.67 11.06
N PHE A 64 -2.10 8.55 11.31
CA PHE A 64 -1.80 7.59 10.24
C PHE A 64 -3.06 6.84 9.80
N ARG A 65 -3.28 6.74 8.48
CA ARG A 65 -4.36 5.95 7.87
C ARG A 65 -3.86 4.55 7.51
N PHE A 66 -3.61 3.74 8.54
CA PHE A 66 -3.09 2.38 8.42
C PHE A 66 -3.70 1.45 9.49
N PRO A 67 -3.93 0.16 9.18
CA PRO A 67 -4.01 -0.42 7.84
C PRO A 67 -5.36 -0.07 7.18
N LEU A 68 -5.47 -0.32 5.88
CA LEU A 68 -6.77 -0.33 5.17
C LEU A 68 -7.64 -1.51 5.63
N MET A 69 -7.02 -2.66 5.89
CA MET A 69 -7.68 -3.87 6.38
C MET A 69 -6.67 -4.71 7.17
N MET A 70 -7.14 -5.32 8.27
CA MET A 70 -6.39 -6.33 9.04
C MET A 70 -7.27 -7.56 9.23
N GLY A 71 -6.71 -8.77 9.08
CA GLY A 71 -7.44 -9.99 9.40
C GLY A 71 -6.80 -11.27 8.91
N LYS A 72 -7.56 -12.38 9.04
CA LYS A 72 -7.13 -13.75 8.73
C LYS A 72 -7.97 -14.33 7.59
N GLY A 73 -7.49 -15.42 6.99
CA GLY A 73 -8.24 -16.18 5.99
C GLY A 73 -8.23 -15.54 4.60
N ARG A 74 -9.39 -15.08 4.11
CA ARG A 74 -9.52 -14.54 2.75
C ARG A 74 -9.69 -13.03 2.78
N ILE A 75 -8.65 -12.29 2.40
CA ILE A 75 -8.67 -10.82 2.35
C ILE A 75 -8.52 -10.35 0.92
N PHE A 76 -9.49 -9.57 0.43
CA PHE A 76 -9.52 -9.04 -0.94
C PHE A 76 -9.17 -10.11 -1.99
N ASN A 77 -9.83 -11.27 -1.93
CA ASN A 77 -9.62 -12.44 -2.79
C ASN A 77 -8.25 -13.14 -2.65
N LEU A 78 -7.38 -12.70 -1.75
CA LEU A 78 -6.14 -13.39 -1.42
C LEU A 78 -6.39 -14.39 -0.29
N LEU A 79 -6.11 -15.67 -0.52
CA LEU A 79 -6.06 -16.67 0.54
C LEU A 79 -4.72 -16.54 1.28
N THR A 80 -4.78 -16.34 2.59
CA THR A 80 -3.61 -16.07 3.41
C THR A 80 -3.30 -17.27 4.31
N ASP A 81 -2.06 -17.35 4.77
CA ASP A 81 -1.63 -18.36 5.74
C ASP A 81 -2.52 -18.28 7.00
N PRO A 82 -3.13 -19.40 7.46
CA PRO A 82 -4.04 -19.42 8.61
C PRO A 82 -3.35 -19.07 9.94
N HIS A 83 -2.03 -19.22 10.05
CA HIS A 83 -1.24 -18.88 11.23
C HIS A 83 -0.71 -17.43 11.19
N ARG A 84 -1.05 -16.67 10.15
CA ARG A 84 -0.63 -15.29 9.96
C ARG A 84 -1.83 -14.35 9.87
N ILE A 85 -1.56 -13.08 10.13
CA ILE A 85 -2.53 -12.00 9.97
C ILE A 85 -2.05 -11.10 8.86
N SER A 86 -2.93 -10.80 7.94
CA SER A 86 -2.64 -9.93 6.81
C SER A 86 -3.02 -8.49 7.12
N LEU A 87 -2.12 -7.58 6.77
CA LEU A 87 -2.25 -6.13 6.87
C LEU A 87 -2.21 -5.56 5.46
N VAL A 88 -3.29 -4.93 5.03
CA VAL A 88 -3.39 -4.28 3.73
C VAL A 88 -3.21 -2.78 3.91
N SER A 89 -2.45 -2.15 3.03
CA SER A 89 -2.20 -0.71 3.07
C SER A 89 -2.16 -0.13 1.67
N TYR A 90 -2.60 1.11 1.50
CA TYR A 90 -2.36 1.83 0.26
C TYR A 90 -0.87 2.04 0.05
N SER A 91 -0.45 2.01 -1.22
CA SER A 91 0.90 2.43 -1.56
C SER A 91 1.00 3.95 -1.64
N GLY A 92 2.11 4.51 -1.14
CA GLY A 92 2.48 5.90 -1.43
C GLY A 92 2.62 6.17 -2.93
N MET A 93 2.90 5.15 -3.74
CA MET A 93 2.97 5.27 -5.20
C MET A 93 1.65 5.70 -5.84
N ASN A 94 0.51 5.66 -5.13
CA ASN A 94 -0.74 6.21 -5.66
C ASN A 94 -0.65 7.72 -5.93
N SER A 95 0.13 8.49 -5.17
CA SER A 95 0.31 9.93 -5.45
C SER A 95 1.07 10.15 -6.76
N ILE A 96 2.14 9.37 -6.98
CA ILE A 96 2.90 9.35 -8.23
C ILE A 96 2.00 8.88 -9.38
N GLY A 97 1.20 7.84 -9.16
CA GLY A 97 0.34 7.28 -10.18
C GLY A 97 -0.76 8.24 -10.63
N GLY A 98 -1.37 8.99 -9.72
CA GLY A 98 -2.33 10.03 -10.07
C GLY A 98 -1.72 11.11 -10.97
N ALA A 99 -0.46 11.51 -10.73
CA ALA A 99 0.25 12.44 -11.60
C ALA A 99 0.56 11.82 -12.98
N VAL A 100 0.99 10.56 -13.03
CA VAL A 100 1.22 9.85 -14.30
C VAL A 100 -0.07 9.74 -15.13
N GLU A 101 -1.20 9.39 -14.51
CA GLU A 101 -2.51 9.34 -15.15
C GLU A 101 -2.98 10.71 -15.67
N ALA A 102 -2.54 11.81 -15.04
CA ALA A 102 -2.80 13.18 -15.49
C ALA A 102 -1.88 13.63 -16.65
N GLY A 103 -0.98 12.76 -17.13
CA GLY A 103 -0.08 13.04 -18.25
C GLY A 103 1.29 13.57 -17.85
N TYR A 104 1.63 13.62 -16.56
CA TYR A 104 2.96 14.04 -16.11
C TYR A 104 3.97 12.91 -16.28
N LYS A 105 5.13 13.23 -16.88
CA LYS A 105 6.26 12.30 -17.00
C LYS A 105 7.09 12.37 -15.72
N LEU A 106 6.97 11.34 -14.88
CA LEU A 106 7.72 11.21 -13.64
C LEU A 106 8.72 10.06 -13.75
N LYS A 107 9.92 10.24 -13.19
CA LYS A 107 10.92 9.19 -13.00
C LYS A 107 11.04 8.93 -11.51
N THR A 108 10.84 7.68 -11.09
CA THR A 108 11.03 7.25 -9.70
C THR A 108 12.35 6.52 -9.56
N GLU A 109 13.10 6.85 -8.52
CA GLU A 109 14.36 6.17 -8.19
C GLU A 109 14.21 5.44 -6.86
N ILE A 110 14.61 4.17 -6.84
CA ILE A 110 14.57 3.36 -5.62
C ILE A 110 15.77 3.74 -4.76
N GLY A 111 15.54 3.96 -3.47
CA GLY A 111 16.63 4.25 -2.52
C GLY A 111 17.15 5.69 -2.59
N ALA A 112 16.33 6.64 -3.07
CA ALA A 112 16.69 8.07 -3.15
C ALA A 112 17.06 8.72 -1.80
N GLY A 113 16.79 8.05 -0.68
CA GLY A 113 17.26 8.43 0.65
C GLY A 113 16.22 8.26 1.75
N THR A 114 16.48 8.88 2.89
CA THR A 114 15.52 9.00 3.99
C THR A 114 15.21 10.48 4.23
N ILE A 115 13.96 10.77 4.57
CA ILE A 115 13.51 12.14 4.86
C ILE A 115 13.00 12.14 6.31
N PRO A 116 13.51 13.01 7.20
CA PRO A 116 12.96 13.17 8.53
C PRO A 116 11.47 13.53 8.46
N PHE A 117 10.64 12.90 9.29
CA PHE A 117 9.19 13.13 9.28
C PHE A 117 8.83 14.61 9.46
N SER A 118 9.58 15.35 10.29
CA SER A 118 9.43 16.80 10.51
C SER A 118 9.61 17.67 9.25
N ARG A 119 10.13 17.14 8.15
CA ARG A 119 10.24 17.84 6.86
C ARG A 119 9.09 17.53 5.90
N VAL A 120 8.24 16.56 6.22
CA VAL A 120 7.11 16.14 5.37
C VAL A 120 5.79 16.75 5.87
N VAL A 121 5.66 16.85 7.20
CA VAL A 121 4.56 17.58 7.83
C VAL A 121 5.01 19.02 8.08
N ASP A 122 4.76 19.89 7.10
CA ASP A 122 4.76 21.32 7.36
C ASP A 122 3.67 21.62 8.43
N ARG A 123 4.10 22.22 9.54
CA ARG A 123 3.23 22.96 10.47
C ARG A 123 3.45 24.44 10.23
#